data_AF-A0A0B4VAR3-F1
#
_entry.id   AF-A0A0B4VAR3-F1
#
_cell.length_a   1.000
_cell.length_b   1.000
_cell.length_c   1.000
_cell.angle_alpha   90.00
_cell.angle_beta   90.00
_cell.angle_gamma   90.00
#
_symmetry.space_group_name_H-M   'P 1'
#
loop_
_entity.id
_entity.type
_entity.pdbx_description
1 polymer ?
#
loop_
_entity_poly.entity_id
_entity_poly.type
_entity_poly.pdbx_seq_one_letter_code
_entity_poly.pdbx_strand_id
1 'polypeptide(L)'
;LLTTPLLLVEFGLIVAIAGAASKGFVRRIVIADVIMIATGYLGEVATEGTAAAWIFFLISSAAWVYIVWAVFQIKLDGMPDYAASAVRIMRRFVML
;
A
#
# COMPACT_ATOMS: atom_id res chain seq x y z
N LEU A 1 3.44 10.02 -7.81
CA LEU A 1 2.52 9.13 -8.55
C LEU A 1 3.13 7.77 -8.86
N LEU A 2 4.35 7.67 -9.43
CA LEU A 2 4.92 6.37 -9.83
C LEU A 2 5.78 5.67 -8.77
N THR A 3 6.32 6.43 -7.82
CA THR A 3 7.23 5.90 -6.79
C THR A 3 6.53 4.97 -5.80
N THR A 4 5.28 5.26 -5.43
CA THR A 4 4.49 4.43 -4.51
C THR A 4 4.02 3.11 -5.14
N PRO A 5 3.44 3.07 -6.36
CA PRO A 5 3.12 1.81 -7.02
C PRO A 5 4.35 0.95 -7.27
N LEU A 6 5.44 1.55 -7.75
CA LEU A 6 6.67 0.81 -8.07
C LEU A 6 7.26 0.18 -6.82
N LEU A 7 7.34 0.92 -5.71
CA LEU A 7 7.81 0.41 -4.43
C LEU A 7 6.99 -0.79 -3.94
N LEU A 8 5.65 -0.72 -4.02
CA LEU A 8 4.77 -1.82 -3.61
C LEU A 8 4.89 -3.05 -4.51
N VAL A 9 5.12 -2.86 -5.81
CA VAL A 9 5.40 -3.96 -6.75
C VAL A 9 6.74 -4.62 -6.42
N GLU A 10 7.82 -3.85 -6.29
CA GLU A 10 9.16 -4.37 -5.98
C GLU A 10 9.16 -5.11 -4.65
N PHE A 11 8.60 -4.51 -3.60
CA PHE A 11 8.41 -5.16 -2.31
C PHE A 11 7.56 -6.43 -2.43
N GLY A 12 6.43 -6.34 -3.11
CA GLY A 12 5.52 -7.47 -3.29
C GLY A 12 6.18 -8.66 -3.97
N LEU A 13 7.06 -8.40 -4.96
CA LEU A 13 7.84 -9.43 -5.63
C LEU A 13 8.88 -10.05 -4.68
N ILE A 14 9.58 -9.25 -3.86
CA ILE A 14 10.52 -9.77 -2.86
C ILE A 14 9.83 -10.74 -1.90
N VAL A 15 8.66 -10.36 -1.38
CA VAL A 15 7.90 -11.18 -0.42
C VAL A 15 7.29 -12.42 -1.10
N ALA A 16 6.90 -12.31 -2.38
CA ALA A 16 6.41 -13.45 -3.16
C ALA A 16 7.50 -14.48 -3.43
N ILE A 17 8.70 -14.04 -3.82
CA ILE A 17 9.86 -14.93 -4.04
C ILE A 17 10.27 -15.60 -2.73
N ALA A 18 10.18 -14.90 -1.60
CA ALA A 18 10.44 -15.44 -0.28
C ALA A 18 9.37 -16.40 0.26
N GLY A 19 8.31 -16.69 -0.51
CA GLY A 19 7.23 -17.59 -0.09
C GLY A 19 6.31 -17.04 1.00
N ALA A 20 6.43 -15.76 1.34
CA ALA A 20 5.72 -15.13 2.46
C ALA A 20 4.45 -14.36 2.03
N ALA A 21 4.24 -14.16 0.73
CA ALA A 21 3.06 -13.49 0.21
C ALA A 21 1.95 -14.48 -0.16
N SER A 22 0.72 -14.15 0.25
CA SER A 22 -0.47 -14.87 -0.21
C SER A 22 -0.69 -14.66 -1.71
N LYS A 23 -1.32 -15.64 -2.37
CA LYS A 23 -1.61 -15.57 -3.81
C LYS A 23 -2.42 -14.31 -4.13
N GLY A 24 -1.86 -13.45 -4.99
CA GLY A 24 -2.50 -12.20 -5.40
C GLY A 24 -2.32 -11.03 -4.44
N PHE A 25 -1.50 -11.16 -3.38
CA PHE A 25 -1.16 -10.07 -2.46
C PHE A 25 -0.71 -8.81 -3.21
N VAL A 26 0.30 -8.95 -4.07
CA VAL A 26 0.87 -7.84 -4.87
C VAL A 26 -0.20 -7.12 -5.68
N ARG A 27 -1.05 -7.88 -6.37
CA ARG A 27 -2.13 -7.32 -7.19
C ARG A 27 -3.11 -6.52 -6.33
N ARG A 28 -3.47 -7.01 -5.13
CA ARG A 28 -4.41 -6.32 -4.24
C ARG A 28 -3.85 -5.01 -3.70
N ILE A 29 -2.60 -5.01 -3.22
CA ILE A 29 -1.97 -3.79 -2.69
C ILE A 29 -1.74 -2.74 -3.78
N VAL A 30 -1.40 -3.15 -5.00
CA VAL A 30 -1.21 -2.23 -6.13
C VAL A 30 -2.54 -1.62 -6.56
N ILE A 31 -3.62 -2.41 -6.63
CA ILE A 31 -4.96 -1.86 -6.93
C ILE A 31 -5.39 -0.87 -5.84
N ALA A 32 -5.17 -1.20 -4.57
CA ALA A 32 -5.47 -0.30 -3.46
C ALA A 32 -4.65 1.01 -3.55
N ASP A 33 -3.38 0.94 -3.91
CA ASP A 33 -2.51 2.11 -4.09
C ASP A 33 -2.97 3.00 -5.24
N VAL A 34 -3.36 2.41 -6.38
CA VAL A 34 -3.94 3.16 -7.50
C VAL A 34 -5.24 3.85 -7.08
N ILE A 35 -6.12 3.19 -6.33
CA ILE A 35 -7.34 3.80 -5.80
C ILE A 35 -7.01 4.94 -4.85
N MET A 36 -6.08 4.72 -3.92
CA MET A 36 -5.63 5.72 -2.94
C MET A 36 -5.14 6.99 -3.66
N ILE A 37 -4.29 6.83 -4.67
CA ILE A 37 -3.73 7.93 -5.43
C ILE A 37 -4.80 8.64 -6.27
N ALA A 38 -5.62 7.88 -7.01
CA ALA A 38 -6.63 8.46 -7.88
C ALA A 38 -7.67 9.26 -7.09
N THR A 39 -8.12 8.72 -5.95
CA THR A 39 -9.09 9.39 -5.09
C THR A 39 -8.46 10.53 -4.30
N GLY A 40 -7.20 10.43 -3.88
CA GLY A 40 -6.47 11.55 -3.28
C GLY A 40 -6.39 12.74 -4.24
N TYR A 41 -6.00 12.50 -5.50
CA TYR A 41 -5.98 13.53 -6.54
C TYR A 41 -7.37 14.11 -6.82
N LEU A 42 -8.41 13.28 -6.92
CA LEU A 42 -9.79 13.74 -7.10
C LEU A 42 -10.27 14.61 -5.93
N GLY A 43 -9.83 14.31 -4.70
CA GLY A 43 -10.11 15.13 -3.52
C GLY A 43 -9.40 16.49 -3.56
N GLU A 44 -8.16 16.54 -4.05
CA GLU A 44 -7.38 17.78 -4.20
C GLU A 44 -7.93 18.70 -5.30
N VAL A 45 -8.42 18.14 -6.41
CA VAL A 45 -9.01 18.95 -7.50
C VAL A 45 -10.48 19.32 -7.25
N ALA A 46 -11.13 18.70 -6.28
CA ALA A 46 -12.49 19.06 -5.89
C ALA A 46 -12.50 20.44 -5.22
N THR A 47 -13.62 21.15 -5.34
CA THR A 47 -13.77 22.44 -4.67
C THR A 47 -13.65 22.26 -3.17
N GLU A 48 -12.78 23.07 -2.55
CA GLU A 48 -12.53 23.04 -1.11
C GLU A 48 -13.82 23.18 -0.30
N GLY A 49 -13.93 22.40 0.77
CA GLY A 49 -15.10 22.42 1.67
C GLY A 49 -16.33 21.68 1.15
N THR A 50 -16.31 21.12 -0.07
CA THR A 50 -17.42 20.32 -0.57
C THR A 50 -17.45 18.91 0.02
N ALA A 51 -18.65 18.31 0.06
CA ALA A 51 -18.81 16.91 0.45
C ALA A 51 -17.98 15.97 -0.44
N ALA A 52 -17.82 16.28 -1.72
CA ALA A 52 -17.01 15.51 -2.65
C ALA A 52 -15.52 15.46 -2.23
N ALA A 53 -14.94 16.60 -1.85
CA ALA A 53 -13.56 16.67 -1.35
C ALA A 53 -13.35 15.77 -0.13
N TRP A 54 -14.27 15.84 0.84
CA TRP A 54 -14.23 15.00 2.04
C TRP A 54 -14.44 13.51 1.76
N ILE A 55 -15.37 13.15 0.86
CA ILE A 55 -15.63 11.76 0.48
C ILE A 55 -14.39 11.16 -0.18
N PHE A 56 -13.77 11.86 -1.13
CA PHE A 56 -12.55 11.39 -1.80
C PHE A 56 -11.37 11.28 -0.83
N PHE A 57 -11.22 12.24 0.08
CA PHE A 57 -10.23 12.17 1.15
C PHE A 57 -10.41 10.91 2.03
N LEU A 58 -11.65 10.61 2.43
CA LEU A 58 -11.95 9.42 3.24
C LEU A 58 -11.70 8.12 2.49
N ILE A 59 -12.05 8.04 1.20
CA ILE A 59 -11.79 6.85 0.38
C ILE A 59 -10.28 6.64 0.23
N SER A 60 -9.53 7.70 -0.05
CA SER A 60 -8.06 7.64 -0.16
C SER A 60 -7.44 7.17 1.16
N SER A 61 -7.85 7.77 2.28
CA SER A 61 -7.40 7.39 3.62
C SER A 61 -7.73 5.93 3.95
N ALA A 62 -8.92 5.45 3.58
CA ALA A 62 -9.31 4.07 3.80
C ALA A 62 -8.47 3.09 2.97
N ALA A 63 -8.15 3.44 1.72
CA ALA A 63 -7.26 2.64 0.88
C ALA A 63 -5.83 2.58 1.45
N TRP A 64 -5.33 3.69 2.00
CA TRP A 64 -4.06 3.71 2.73
C TRP A 64 -4.08 2.78 3.95
N VAL A 65 -5.11 2.87 4.80
CA VAL A 65 -5.27 1.98 5.97
C VAL A 65 -5.30 0.51 5.55
N TYR A 66 -5.95 0.18 4.43
CA TYR A 66 -5.95 -1.18 3.88
C TYR A 66 -4.54 -1.65 3.51
N ILE A 67 -3.72 -0.80 2.88
CA ILE A 67 -2.32 -1.12 2.54
C ILE A 67 -1.50 -1.34 3.80
N VAL A 68 -1.61 -0.44 4.79
CA VAL A 68 -0.96 -0.57 6.11
C VAL A 68 -1.32 -1.93 6.71
N TRP A 69 -2.62 -2.22 6.84
CA TRP A 69 -3.08 -3.49 7.38
C TRP A 69 -2.50 -4.69 6.61
N ALA A 70 -2.54 -4.67 5.28
CA ALA A 70 -2.06 -5.77 4.45
C ALA A 70 -0.55 -6.03 4.63
N VAL A 71 0.28 -4.99 4.73
CA VAL A 71 1.73 -5.10 4.97
C VAL A 71 2.02 -5.68 6.36
N PHE A 72 1.21 -5.36 7.36
CA PHE A 72 1.36 -5.88 8.71
C PHE A 72 0.92 -7.36 8.86
N GLN A 73 0.06 -7.87 7.97
CA GLN A 73 -0.33 -9.29 7.95
C GLN A 73 0.78 -10.24 7.47
N ILE A 74 1.87 -9.74 6.88
CA ILE A 74 2.97 -10.58 6.40
C ILE A 74 3.70 -11.21 7.59
N LYS A 75 3.73 -12.55 7.65
CA LYS A 75 4.47 -13.29 8.68
C LYS A 75 5.95 -13.28 8.35
N LEU A 76 6.79 -13.06 9.37
CA LEU A 76 8.25 -13.06 9.24
C LEU A 76 8.88 -14.44 9.45
N ASP A 77 8.11 -15.41 9.93
CA ASP A 77 8.64 -16.72 10.30
C ASP A 77 9.04 -17.52 9.06
N GLY A 78 10.28 -17.99 9.03
CA GLY A 78 10.79 -18.86 7.96
C GLY A 78 11.15 -18.16 6.65
N MET A 79 11.11 -16.82 6.57
CA MET A 79 11.61 -16.09 5.40
C MET A 79 13.12 -15.79 5.49
N PRO A 80 13.83 -15.63 4.36
CA PRO A 80 15.22 -15.18 4.35
C PRO A 80 15.42 -13.78 4.96
N ASP A 81 16.63 -13.51 5.47
CA ASP A 81 16.98 -12.24 6.14
C ASP A 81 16.76 -11.00 5.26
N TYR A 82 17.01 -11.11 3.95
CA TYR A 82 16.78 -10.01 3.01
C TYR A 82 15.29 -9.65 2.91
N ALA A 83 14.40 -10.66 2.94
CA ALA A 83 12.95 -10.46 2.87
C ALA A 83 12.40 -9.90 4.19
N ALA A 84 12.91 -10.40 5.33
CA ALA A 84 12.53 -9.90 6.65
C ALA A 84 12.91 -8.42 6.83
N SER A 85 14.08 -8.05 6.33
CA SER A 85 14.55 -6.67 6.32
C SER A 85 13.67 -5.79 5.43
N ALA A 86 13.31 -6.27 4.23
CA ALA A 86 12.40 -5.56 3.32
C ALA A 86 11.03 -5.31 3.98
N VAL A 87 10.41 -6.32 4.60
CA VAL A 87 9.13 -6.15 5.31
C VAL A 87 9.24 -5.14 6.45
N ARG A 88 10.32 -5.18 7.23
CA ARG A 88 10.52 -4.26 8.36
C ARG A 88 10.71 -2.81 7.89
N ILE A 89 11.45 -2.60 6.80
CA ILE A 89 11.61 -1.29 6.16
C ILE A 89 10.27 -0.80 5.64
N MET A 90 9.51 -1.65 4.94
CA MET A 90 8.20 -1.29 4.39
C MET A 90 7.18 -0.95 5.46
N ARG A 91 7.15 -1.68 6.58
CA ARG A 91 6.29 -1.34 7.72
C ARG A 91 6.60 0.06 8.27
N ARG A 92 7.88 0.43 8.35
CA ARG A 92 8.27 1.78 8.77
C ARG A 92 7.87 2.82 7.73
N PHE A 93 8.18 2.58 6.46
CA PHE A 93 7.89 3.50 5.38
C PHE A 93 6.40 3.83 5.27
N VAL A 94 5.53 2.82 5.39
CA VAL A 94 4.07 2.99 5.24
C VAL A 94 3.43 3.73 6.44
N MET A 95 4.11 3.78 7.58
CA MET A 95 3.63 4.50 8.79
C MET A 95 4.21 5.91 8.96
N LEU A 96 5.27 6.26 8.22
CA LEU A 96 5.89 7.57 8.22
C LEU A 96 5.18 8.50 7.25
#